data_AF-A0AAV3EM07-F1
#
_entry.id   AF-A0AAV3EM07-F1
#
_cell.length_a   1.000
_cell.length_b   1.000
_cell.length_c   1.000
_cell.angle_alpha   90.00
_cell.angle_beta   90.00
_cell.angle_gamma   90.00
#
_symmetry.space_group_name_H-M   'P 1'
#
loop_
_entity.id
_entity.type
_entity.pdbx_description
1 polymer ?
#
loop_
_entity_poly.entity_id
_entity_poly.type
_entity_poly.pdbx_seq_one_letter_code
_entity_poly.pdbx_strand_id
1 'polypeptide(L)'
;MENIVKITVLGTPISKSNFKLNSKYGRYILPNNTGNYYDRYGIYEEHIAYEIKKQYPNIKFNTSLTAILKVFYKYEKKHPDTNNITKSICDGIEKSGIILNDSQITKLFIEEFYDRENPRFELTLFENHLYDIDITIKKREIPLNKVLYTRSKSKRVPLEKDNILLDKDKIICYVCENIIKNNDFVKISNSNLILCKKCLKKTI
;
A
#
# COMPACT_ATOMS: atom_id res chain seq x y z
N MET A 1 16.94 -0.93 32.11
CA MET A 1 15.89 -1.12 31.08
C MET A 1 16.38 -0.45 29.82
N GLU A 2 16.23 -1.10 28.67
CA GLU A 2 16.52 -0.44 27.40
C GLU A 2 15.37 0.51 27.07
N ASN A 3 15.65 1.81 27.08
CA ASN A 3 14.65 2.86 26.81
C ASN A 3 14.59 3.23 25.32
N ILE A 4 15.43 2.57 24.51
CA ILE A 4 15.51 2.64 23.05
C ILE A 4 15.70 1.22 22.53
N VAL A 5 14.88 0.79 21.57
CA VAL A 5 15.08 -0.46 20.83
C VAL A 5 15.20 -0.18 19.34
N LYS A 6 16.02 -0.99 18.66
CA LYS A 6 16.25 -0.92 17.22
C LYS A 6 15.95 -2.28 16.61
N ILE A 7 14.78 -2.40 16.02
CA ILE A 7 14.26 -3.61 15.42
C ILE A 7 14.57 -3.60 13.94
N THR A 8 15.06 -4.72 13.40
CA THR A 8 15.20 -4.92 11.96
C THR A 8 14.47 -6.18 11.53
N VAL A 9 13.56 -6.08 10.56
CA VAL A 9 12.84 -7.24 10.02
C VAL A 9 13.11 -7.34 8.54
N LEU A 10 13.67 -8.48 8.13
CA LEU A 10 14.02 -8.76 6.73
C LEU A 10 12.77 -9.10 5.91
N GLY A 11 12.84 -8.81 4.61
CA GLY A 11 11.78 -9.07 3.66
C GLY A 11 11.07 -7.80 3.21
N THR A 12 10.40 -7.87 2.07
CA THR A 12 9.67 -6.72 1.53
C THR A 12 8.47 -6.40 2.42
N PRO A 13 8.37 -5.16 2.93
CA PRO A 13 7.21 -4.74 3.72
C PRO A 13 5.92 -4.82 2.92
N ILE A 14 4.87 -5.38 3.53
CA ILE A 14 3.59 -5.66 2.87
C ILE A 14 2.50 -4.76 3.49
N SER A 15 1.60 -4.25 2.67
CA SER A 15 0.43 -3.48 3.12
C SER A 15 -0.57 -4.36 3.86
N LYS A 16 -1.38 -3.80 4.75
CA LYS A 16 -2.53 -4.51 5.35
C LYS A 16 -3.50 -5.03 4.28
N SER A 17 -4.13 -6.19 4.55
CA SER A 17 -5.20 -6.72 3.71
C SER A 17 -6.43 -5.81 3.73
N ASN A 18 -6.96 -5.50 2.54
CA ASN A 18 -8.33 -4.98 2.41
C ASN A 18 -9.36 -6.11 2.18
N PHE A 19 -8.91 -7.35 2.01
CA PHE A 19 -9.79 -8.48 1.74
C PHE A 19 -10.55 -8.89 3.00
N LYS A 20 -11.87 -8.81 2.97
CA LYS A 20 -12.76 -9.24 4.04
C LYS A 20 -13.86 -10.10 3.45
N LEU A 21 -14.12 -11.27 4.04
CA LEU A 21 -15.27 -12.10 3.70
C LEU A 21 -16.52 -11.53 4.37
N ASN A 22 -17.65 -11.58 3.68
CA ASN A 22 -18.94 -11.23 4.25
C ASN A 22 -19.63 -12.49 4.77
N SER A 23 -19.96 -12.49 6.05
CA SER A 23 -20.90 -13.47 6.61
C SER A 23 -22.29 -13.27 6.01
N LYS A 24 -23.12 -14.33 6.05
CA LYS A 24 -24.56 -14.27 5.73
C LYS A 24 -25.30 -13.17 6.53
N TYR A 25 -24.77 -12.79 7.69
CA TYR A 25 -25.31 -11.73 8.56
C TYR A 25 -24.65 -10.35 8.35
N GLY A 26 -23.85 -10.16 7.29
CA GLY A 26 -23.20 -8.87 6.98
C GLY A 26 -21.96 -8.54 7.82
N ARG A 27 -21.54 -9.44 8.74
CA ARG A 27 -20.28 -9.28 9.48
C ARG A 27 -19.08 -9.56 8.59
N TYR A 28 -18.12 -8.64 8.57
CA TYR A 28 -16.83 -8.85 7.94
C TYR A 28 -15.96 -9.82 8.76
N ILE A 29 -15.37 -10.80 8.09
CA ILE A 29 -14.47 -11.81 8.66
C ILE A 29 -13.17 -11.78 7.86
N LEU A 30 -12.03 -11.65 8.53
CA LEU A 30 -10.73 -11.87 7.90
C LEU A 30 -10.44 -13.39 7.94
N PRO A 31 -10.33 -14.08 6.79
CA PRO A 31 -9.96 -15.48 6.78
C PRO A 31 -8.49 -15.64 7.20
N ASN A 32 -8.24 -16.60 8.09
CA ASN A 32 -6.90 -16.99 8.53
C ASN A 32 -6.72 -18.50 8.34
N ASN A 33 -5.48 -18.95 8.10
CA ASN A 33 -5.11 -20.37 7.95
C ASN A 33 -5.93 -21.12 6.87
N THR A 34 -6.27 -20.43 5.78
CA THR A 34 -7.05 -21.00 4.68
C THR A 34 -6.19 -21.64 3.59
N GLY A 35 -4.87 -21.52 3.67
CA GLY A 35 -3.92 -21.91 2.61
C GLY A 35 -3.94 -20.96 1.41
N ASN A 36 -4.67 -19.84 1.50
CA ASN A 36 -4.85 -18.92 0.39
C ASN A 36 -3.84 -17.78 0.43
N TYR A 37 -3.69 -17.11 -0.72
CA TYR A 37 -2.82 -15.94 -0.87
C TYR A 37 -3.05 -14.84 0.19
N TYR A 38 -4.30 -14.65 0.64
CA TYR A 38 -4.65 -13.63 1.63
C TYR A 38 -4.13 -13.91 3.04
N ASP A 39 -3.74 -15.16 3.36
CA ASP A 39 -3.16 -15.48 4.67
C ASP A 39 -1.80 -14.80 4.87
N ARG A 40 -1.15 -14.35 3.77
CA ARG A 40 0.17 -13.70 3.80
C ARG A 40 0.24 -12.48 4.73
N TYR A 41 -0.87 -11.78 4.95
CA TYR A 41 -0.91 -10.58 5.78
C TYR A 41 -0.82 -10.95 7.26
N GLY A 42 -1.60 -11.94 7.70
CA GLY A 42 -1.51 -12.46 9.06
C GLY A 42 -0.15 -13.14 9.32
N ILE A 43 0.36 -13.89 8.33
CA ILE A 43 1.70 -14.51 8.41
C ILE A 43 2.79 -13.45 8.52
N TYR A 44 2.67 -12.33 7.80
CA TYR A 44 3.62 -11.23 7.89
C TYR A 44 3.61 -10.56 9.27
N GLU A 45 2.43 -10.32 9.85
CA GLU A 45 2.30 -9.81 11.22
C GLU A 45 2.91 -10.76 12.26
N GLU A 46 2.70 -12.08 12.13
CA GLU A 46 3.34 -13.09 12.98
C GLU A 46 4.86 -13.13 12.81
N HIS A 47 5.35 -13.01 11.57
CA HIS A 47 6.78 -12.96 11.29
C HIS A 47 7.46 -11.75 11.95
N ILE A 48 6.81 -10.58 11.89
CA ILE A 48 7.29 -9.39 12.62
C ILE A 48 7.34 -9.67 14.11
N ALA A 49 6.27 -10.21 14.68
CA ALA A 49 6.20 -10.51 16.11
C ALA A 49 7.31 -11.46 16.55
N TYR A 50 7.56 -12.50 15.76
CA TYR A 50 8.62 -13.47 15.97
C TYR A 50 10.02 -12.83 15.93
N GLU A 51 10.33 -12.04 14.89
CA GLU A 51 11.64 -11.39 14.77
C GLU A 51 11.90 -10.38 15.90
N ILE A 52 10.87 -9.64 16.33
CA ILE A 52 10.98 -8.74 17.49
C ILE A 52 11.26 -9.54 18.75
N LYS A 53 10.53 -10.63 19.00
CA LYS A 53 10.75 -11.45 20.20
C LYS A 53 12.10 -12.15 20.21
N LYS A 54 12.62 -12.51 19.04
CA LYS A 54 13.97 -13.05 18.89
C LYS A 54 15.05 -12.02 19.24
N GLN A 55 14.87 -10.76 18.83
CA GLN A 55 15.81 -9.67 19.14
C GLN A 55 15.67 -9.16 20.58
N TYR A 56 14.43 -9.08 21.07
CA TYR A 56 14.05 -8.43 22.34
C TYR A 56 13.01 -9.27 23.12
N PRO A 57 13.40 -10.42 23.71
CA PRO A 57 12.46 -11.37 24.30
C PRO A 57 11.70 -10.84 25.52
N ASN A 58 12.37 -10.03 26.35
CA ASN A 58 11.88 -9.61 27.67
C ASN A 58 11.56 -8.11 27.77
N ILE A 59 11.59 -7.39 26.66
CA ILE A 59 11.28 -5.95 26.65
C ILE A 59 9.79 -5.75 26.48
N LYS A 60 9.26 -4.82 27.26
CA LYS A 60 7.90 -4.33 27.16
C LYS A 60 7.86 -2.87 27.59
N PHE A 61 7.31 -2.03 26.73
CA PHE A 61 7.10 -0.61 27.02
C PHE A 61 5.68 -0.40 27.54
N ASN A 62 5.56 0.36 28.63
CA ASN A 62 4.27 0.72 29.23
C ASN A 62 4.00 2.23 29.16
N THR A 63 4.90 3.01 28.57
CA THR A 63 4.78 4.47 28.42
C THR A 63 4.51 4.84 26.97
N SER A 64 4.36 6.15 26.69
CA SER A 64 4.24 6.66 25.34
C SER A 64 5.59 6.67 24.62
N LEU A 65 5.54 6.32 23.34
CA LEU A 65 6.70 6.08 22.50
C LEU A 65 6.68 6.98 21.27
N THR A 66 7.87 7.25 20.78
CA THR A 66 8.11 7.78 19.44
C THR A 66 8.73 6.68 18.59
N ALA A 67 8.27 6.57 17.35
CA ALA A 67 8.73 5.61 16.37
C ALA A 67 9.43 6.30 15.20
N ILE A 68 10.60 5.79 14.81
CA ILE A 68 11.25 6.11 13.54
C ILE A 68 11.27 4.84 12.70
N LEU A 69 10.49 4.82 11.63
CA LEU A 69 10.31 3.70 10.73
C LEU A 69 11.01 3.98 9.39
N LYS A 70 12.05 3.21 9.08
CA LYS A 70 12.70 3.21 7.78
C LYS A 70 12.23 2.01 6.98
N VAL A 71 11.70 2.24 5.79
CA VAL A 71 11.13 1.19 4.94
C VAL A 71 11.97 1.07 3.68
N PHE A 72 12.48 -0.13 3.41
CA PHE A 72 13.33 -0.42 2.25
C PHE A 72 12.57 -1.28 1.25
N TYR A 73 12.14 -0.67 0.15
CA TYR A 73 11.36 -1.31 -0.90
C TYR A 73 12.25 -1.99 -1.94
N LYS A 74 11.84 -3.18 -2.39
CA LYS A 74 12.55 -3.94 -3.42
C LYS A 74 12.57 -3.27 -4.79
N TYR A 75 11.54 -2.50 -5.12
CA TYR A 75 11.37 -1.93 -6.46
C TYR A 75 10.98 -0.45 -6.40
N GLU A 76 11.61 0.34 -7.26
CA GLU A 76 11.20 1.70 -7.62
C GLU A 76 9.93 1.65 -8.50
N LYS A 77 8.79 1.35 -7.89
CA LYS A 77 7.47 1.44 -8.54
C LYS A 77 6.74 2.70 -8.08
N LYS A 78 5.50 2.89 -8.55
CA LYS A 78 4.56 3.86 -7.95
C LYS A 78 4.62 3.70 -6.43
N HIS A 79 4.68 4.85 -5.75
CA HIS A 79 4.70 4.95 -4.30
C HIS A 79 3.72 3.94 -3.70
N PRO A 80 4.21 2.92 -2.98
CA PRO A 80 3.32 2.03 -2.28
C PRO A 80 2.56 2.83 -1.22
N ASP A 81 1.38 2.33 -0.84
CA ASP A 81 0.49 3.05 0.08
C ASP A 81 1.06 2.95 1.50
N THR A 82 1.96 3.88 1.84
CA THR A 82 2.85 3.82 3.02
C THR A 82 2.09 3.73 4.33
N ASN A 83 0.92 4.36 4.40
CA ASN A 83 0.03 4.28 5.57
C ASN A 83 -0.47 2.84 5.80
N ASN A 84 -0.77 2.09 4.74
CA ASN A 84 -1.24 0.71 4.87
C ASN A 84 -0.12 -0.25 5.28
N ILE A 85 1.12 0.01 4.85
CA ILE A 85 2.30 -0.76 5.26
C ILE A 85 2.61 -0.47 6.73
N THR A 86 2.63 0.81 7.10
CA THR A 86 2.84 1.25 8.48
C THR A 86 1.84 0.60 9.42
N LYS A 87 0.55 0.59 9.05
CA LYS A 87 -0.49 -0.06 9.86
C LYS A 87 -0.19 -1.54 10.08
N SER A 88 0.14 -2.28 9.02
CA SER A 88 0.50 -3.71 9.12
C SER A 88 1.73 -3.94 9.99
N ILE A 89 2.73 -3.05 9.93
CA ILE A 89 3.91 -3.11 10.79
C ILE A 89 3.53 -2.87 12.25
N CYS A 90 2.74 -1.84 12.56
CA CYS A 90 2.24 -1.55 13.91
C CYS A 90 1.43 -2.71 14.48
N ASP A 91 0.56 -3.34 13.68
CA ASP A 91 -0.19 -4.53 14.12
C ASP A 91 0.77 -5.68 14.51
N GLY A 92 1.82 -5.93 13.72
CA GLY A 92 2.86 -6.93 14.04
C GLY A 92 3.67 -6.59 15.30
N ILE A 93 3.97 -5.31 15.52
CA ILE A 93 4.67 -4.84 16.74
C ILE A 93 3.78 -5.03 17.97
N GLU A 94 2.50 -4.67 17.91
CA GLU A 94 1.54 -4.91 18.99
C GLU A 94 1.42 -6.40 19.29
N LYS A 95 1.34 -7.23 18.25
CA LYS A 95 1.26 -8.68 18.36
C LYS A 95 2.50 -9.31 19.02
N SER A 96 3.67 -8.69 18.87
CA SER A 96 4.89 -9.09 19.59
C SER A 96 4.77 -8.92 21.10
N GLY A 97 3.89 -8.03 21.57
CA GLY A 97 3.76 -7.68 22.98
C GLY A 97 4.86 -6.77 23.52
N ILE A 98 5.74 -6.25 22.65
CA ILE A 98 6.73 -5.21 23.04
C ILE A 98 6.04 -3.89 23.40
N ILE A 99 4.87 -3.63 22.81
CA ILE A 99 3.92 -2.58 23.19
C ILE A 99 2.58 -3.24 23.56
N LEU A 100 1.79 -2.56 24.40
CA LEU A 100 0.42 -2.91 24.78
C LEU A 100 -0.58 -2.66 23.65
N ASN A 101 -0.44 -1.54 22.94
CA ASN A 101 -1.31 -1.15 21.83
C ASN A 101 -0.65 -0.10 20.93
N ASP A 102 -1.15 0.02 19.70
CA ASP A 102 -0.73 1.04 18.74
C ASP A 102 -0.81 2.49 19.26
N SER A 103 -1.77 2.79 20.16
CA SER A 103 -1.96 4.12 20.73
C SER A 103 -0.78 4.61 21.59
N GLN A 104 0.11 3.71 22.02
CA GLN A 104 1.36 4.12 22.67
C GLN A 104 2.30 4.86 21.72
N ILE A 105 2.22 4.64 20.42
CA ILE A 105 3.04 5.33 19.42
C ILE A 105 2.39 6.68 19.12
N THR A 106 2.84 7.74 19.81
CA THR A 106 2.24 9.08 19.70
C THR A 106 2.86 9.94 18.61
N LYS A 107 4.11 9.65 18.24
CA LYS A 107 4.82 10.30 17.14
C LYS A 107 5.41 9.21 16.25
N LEU A 108 5.22 9.34 14.94
CA LEU A 108 5.77 8.41 13.96
C LEU A 108 6.43 9.17 12.82
N PHE A 109 7.69 8.85 12.57
CA PHE A 109 8.48 9.35 11.46
C PHE A 109 8.72 8.21 10.48
N ILE A 110 8.44 8.45 9.20
CA ILE A 110 8.60 7.44 8.17
C ILE A 110 9.63 7.94 7.16
N GLU A 111 10.66 7.15 6.94
CA GLU A 111 11.63 7.35 5.88
C GLU A 111 11.56 6.17 4.89
N GLU A 112 11.62 6.49 3.61
CA GLU A 112 11.45 5.50 2.55
C GLU A 112 12.69 5.44 1.68
N PHE A 113 13.11 4.21 1.42
CA PHE A 113 14.30 3.89 0.65
C PHE A 113 13.97 2.79 -0.35
N TYR A 114 14.82 2.67 -1.37
CA TYR A 114 14.78 1.57 -2.31
C TYR A 114 16.05 0.74 -2.13
N ASP A 115 15.86 -0.54 -1.85
CA ASP A 115 16.93 -1.53 -1.71
C ASP A 115 16.46 -2.84 -2.38
N ARG A 116 16.97 -3.07 -3.58
CA ARG A 116 16.58 -4.22 -4.39
C ARG A 116 17.16 -5.53 -3.86
N GLU A 117 18.31 -5.47 -3.21
CA GLU A 117 19.07 -6.62 -2.74
C GLU A 117 18.57 -7.05 -1.36
N ASN A 118 18.36 -6.09 -0.45
CA ASN A 118 17.98 -6.36 0.92
C ASN A 118 16.76 -5.53 1.38
N PRO A 119 15.56 -5.82 0.85
CA PRO A 119 14.34 -5.18 1.30
C PRO A 119 14.04 -5.59 2.75
N ARG A 120 13.68 -4.61 3.57
CA ARG A 120 13.48 -4.75 5.01
C ARG A 120 12.72 -3.55 5.56
N PHE A 121 12.38 -3.58 6.84
CA PHE A 121 12.17 -2.34 7.59
C PHE A 121 13.05 -2.30 8.82
N GLU A 122 13.42 -1.08 9.21
CA GLU A 122 14.13 -0.79 10.45
C GLU A 122 13.24 0.12 11.28
N LEU A 123 13.00 -0.24 12.53
CA LEU A 123 12.17 0.50 13.46
C LEU A 123 12.98 0.85 14.68
N THR A 124 13.03 2.14 15.01
CA THR A 124 13.52 2.59 16.32
C THR A 124 12.33 3.02 17.17
N LEU A 125 12.20 2.46 18.36
CA LEU A 125 11.22 2.89 19.36
C LEU A 125 11.95 3.42 20.59
N PHE A 126 11.46 4.51 21.17
CA PHE A 126 11.99 5.06 22.41
C PHE A 126 10.94 5.82 23.21
N GLU A 127 11.17 5.92 24.51
CA GLU A 127 10.23 6.53 25.44
C GLU A 127 10.24 8.07 25.37
N ASN A 128 9.07 8.66 25.17
CA ASN A 128 8.90 10.11 24.99
C ASN A 128 9.32 10.93 26.21
N HIS A 129 9.22 10.35 27.41
CA HIS A 129 9.57 11.04 28.64
C HIS A 129 11.09 11.16 28.84
N LEU A 130 11.88 10.44 28.05
CA LEU A 130 13.35 10.42 28.13
C LEU A 130 14.03 11.04 26.91
N TYR A 131 13.39 10.95 25.74
CA TYR A 131 13.98 11.39 24.48
C TYR A 131 12.97 12.16 23.63
N ASP A 132 13.48 13.09 22.83
CA ASP A 132 12.74 13.81 21.81
C ASP A 132 13.56 13.92 20.52
N ILE A 133 12.91 14.28 19.42
CA ILE A 133 13.54 14.44 18.10
C ILE A 133 13.64 15.92 17.76
N ASP A 134 14.84 16.35 17.40
CA ASP A 134 15.08 17.65 16.78
C ASP A 134 15.23 17.49 15.24
N ILE A 135 14.42 18.23 14.48
CA ILE A 135 14.40 18.19 13.01
C ILE A 135 14.83 19.55 12.47
N THR A 136 16.02 19.59 11.86
CA THR A 136 16.56 20.81 11.24
C THR A 136 16.64 20.67 9.72
N ILE A 137 16.13 21.66 8.99
CA ILE A 137 16.30 21.77 7.54
C ILE A 137 17.61 22.50 7.25
N LYS A 138 18.54 21.83 6.57
CA LYS A 138 19.84 22.40 6.18
C LYS A 138 19.96 22.51 4.67
N LYS A 139 20.62 23.57 4.20
CA LYS A 139 21.01 23.70 2.79
C LYS A 139 22.12 22.70 2.51
N ARG A 140 21.97 21.90 1.45
CA ARG A 140 23.03 21.00 1.00
C ARG A 140 24.21 21.81 0.46
N GLU A 141 25.42 21.45 0.85
CA GLU A 141 26.66 22.01 0.30
C GLU A 141 26.79 21.64 -1.19
N ILE A 142 26.44 20.40 -1.53
CA ILE A 142 26.46 19.87 -2.90
C ILE A 142 25.01 19.60 -3.35
N PRO A 143 24.50 20.30 -4.37
CA PRO A 143 23.17 20.04 -4.93
C PRO A 143 23.06 18.64 -5.54
N LEU A 144 21.92 17.98 -5.35
CA LEU A 144 21.61 16.74 -6.08
C LEU A 144 21.09 17.06 -7.49
N ASN A 145 21.22 16.09 -8.40
CA ASN A 145 20.61 16.18 -9.72
C ASN A 145 19.10 16.42 -9.62
N LYS A 146 18.62 17.41 -10.38
CA LYS A 146 17.20 17.74 -10.42
C LYS A 146 16.43 16.64 -11.16
N VAL A 147 15.52 15.97 -10.47
CA VAL A 147 14.56 15.05 -11.09
C VAL A 147 13.39 15.87 -11.66
N LEU A 148 13.20 15.81 -12.98
CA LEU A 148 12.08 16.44 -13.66
C LEU A 148 10.92 15.45 -13.79
N TYR A 149 9.82 15.71 -13.11
CA TYR A 149 8.61 14.91 -13.23
C TYR A 149 7.77 15.39 -14.42
N THR A 150 7.52 14.50 -15.37
CA THR A 150 6.54 14.73 -16.45
C THR A 150 5.28 13.94 -16.19
N ARG A 151 4.11 14.48 -16.56
CA ARG A 151 2.88 13.67 -16.62
C ARG A 151 3.13 12.47 -17.54
N SER A 152 2.67 11.29 -17.12
CA SER A 152 2.74 10.07 -17.91
C SER A 152 2.09 10.33 -19.26
N LYS A 153 2.88 10.50 -20.32
CA LYS A 153 2.34 10.53 -21.68
C LYS A 153 1.75 9.15 -21.91
N SER A 154 0.44 9.04 -22.10
CA SER A 154 -0.14 7.80 -22.59
C SER A 154 0.59 7.48 -23.89
N LYS A 155 1.32 6.35 -23.94
CA LYS A 155 1.80 5.81 -25.20
C LYS A 155 0.55 5.48 -26.00
N ARG A 156 0.09 6.41 -26.82
CA ARG A 156 -0.86 6.12 -27.89
C ARG A 156 -0.11 5.21 -28.85
N VAL A 157 -0.21 3.90 -28.64
CA VAL A 157 0.12 2.95 -29.70
C VAL A 157 -0.81 3.31 -30.85
N PRO A 158 -0.31 3.65 -32.04
CA PRO A 158 -1.16 3.79 -33.20
C PRO A 158 -1.85 2.44 -33.38
N LEU A 159 -3.16 2.37 -33.14
CA LEU A 159 -3.93 1.23 -33.61
C LEU A 159 -3.84 1.27 -35.14
N GLU A 160 -3.23 0.25 -35.73
CA GLU A 160 -3.42 -0.03 -37.14
C GLU A 160 -4.93 -0.09 -37.37
N LYS A 161 -5.41 0.79 -38.25
CA LYS A 161 -6.81 0.80 -38.65
C LYS A 161 -7.00 -0.40 -39.56
N ASP A 162 -7.30 -1.56 -38.98
CA ASP A 162 -7.99 -2.59 -39.73
C ASP A 162 -9.31 -1.98 -40.19
N ASN A 163 -9.41 -1.76 -41.50
CA ASN A 163 -10.61 -1.30 -42.17
C ASN A 163 -11.67 -2.40 -42.08
N ILE A 164 -12.31 -2.54 -40.93
CA ILE A 164 -13.54 -3.29 -40.81
C ILE A 164 -14.63 -2.41 -41.41
N LEU A 165 -15.00 -2.71 -42.66
CA LEU A 165 -16.24 -2.28 -43.28
C LEU A 165 -17.40 -2.75 -42.38
N LEU A 166 -17.94 -1.84 -41.57
CA LEU A 166 -19.15 -2.06 -40.78
C LEU A 166 -20.21 -1.05 -41.22
N ASP A 167 -21.36 -1.57 -41.62
CA ASP A 167 -22.52 -0.86 -42.13
C ASP A 167 -22.84 0.41 -41.35
N LYS A 168 -23.08 1.50 -42.09
CA LYS A 168 -23.10 2.89 -41.62
C LYS A 168 -24.19 3.27 -40.61
N ASP A 169 -25.09 2.37 -40.20
CA ASP A 169 -26.33 2.78 -39.53
C ASP A 169 -26.59 2.17 -38.14
N LYS A 170 -25.66 1.41 -37.54
CA LYS A 170 -25.89 0.77 -36.23
C LYS A 170 -24.78 1.06 -35.21
N ILE A 171 -25.12 1.81 -34.16
CA ILE A 171 -24.24 2.04 -33.00
C ILE A 171 -24.33 0.80 -32.09
N ILE A 172 -23.20 0.16 -31.81
CA ILE A 172 -23.13 -1.06 -30.97
C ILE A 172 -22.37 -0.75 -29.68
N CYS A 173 -22.86 -1.26 -28.55
CA CYS A 173 -22.18 -1.14 -27.25
C CYS A 173 -20.98 -2.10 -27.17
N TYR A 174 -19.81 -1.60 -26.78
CA TYR A 174 -18.59 -2.42 -26.63
C TYR A 174 -18.71 -3.54 -25.58
N VAL A 175 -19.51 -3.35 -24.53
CA VAL A 175 -19.57 -4.30 -23.39
C VAL A 175 -20.66 -5.35 -23.56
N CYS A 176 -21.79 -5.00 -24.18
CA CYS A 176 -22.94 -5.90 -24.25
C CYS A 176 -23.38 -6.21 -25.68
N GLU A 177 -22.67 -5.70 -26.68
CA GLU A 177 -22.88 -5.94 -28.12
C GLU A 177 -24.29 -5.62 -28.63
N ASN A 178 -25.11 -4.97 -27.80
CA ASN A 178 -26.46 -4.58 -28.16
C ASN A 178 -26.45 -3.34 -29.04
N ILE A 179 -27.36 -3.33 -30.03
CA ILE A 179 -27.61 -2.16 -30.88
C ILE A 179 -28.27 -1.07 -30.04
N ILE A 180 -27.64 0.10 -30.00
CA ILE A 180 -28.12 1.28 -29.29
C ILE A 180 -29.03 2.07 -30.24
N LYS A 181 -30.34 2.05 -29.95
CA LYS A 181 -31.36 2.70 -30.80
C LYS A 181 -31.55 4.20 -30.52
N ASN A 182 -31.09 4.69 -29.37
CA ASN A 182 -31.27 6.08 -28.91
C ASN A 182 -29.92 6.73 -28.56
N ASN A 183 -29.86 8.05 -28.38
CA ASN A 183 -28.68 8.80 -27.87
C ASN A 183 -28.24 8.41 -26.42
N ASP A 184 -28.51 7.18 -25.99
CA ASP A 184 -28.24 6.64 -24.67
C ASP A 184 -26.86 5.97 -24.59
N PHE A 185 -25.85 6.68 -25.08
CA PHE A 185 -24.47 6.21 -25.11
C PHE A 185 -23.48 7.25 -24.60
N VAL A 186 -22.32 6.77 -24.15
CA VAL A 186 -21.17 7.57 -23.74
C VAL A 186 -19.97 7.10 -24.55
N LYS A 187 -19.27 8.04 -25.20
CA LYS A 187 -17.99 7.75 -25.87
C LYS A 187 -16.89 7.69 -24.82
N ILE A 188 -16.12 6.60 -24.82
CA ILE A 188 -14.95 6.49 -23.96
C ILE A 188 -13.86 7.38 -24.56
N SER A 189 -13.35 8.31 -23.75
CA SER A 189 -12.39 9.34 -24.14
C SER A 189 -11.23 8.78 -24.99
N ASN A 190 -10.96 9.41 -26.14
CA ASN A 190 -9.92 9.05 -27.13
C ASN A 190 -10.06 7.69 -27.84
N SER A 191 -11.20 7.01 -27.75
CA SER A 191 -11.47 5.80 -28.54
C SER A 191 -12.77 5.93 -29.35
N ASN A 192 -12.89 5.18 -30.44
CA ASN A 192 -14.16 5.04 -31.18
C ASN A 192 -15.16 4.10 -30.47
N LEU A 193 -14.83 3.66 -29.25
CA LEU A 193 -15.66 2.74 -28.48
C LEU A 193 -16.82 3.47 -27.81
N ILE A 194 -17.99 2.84 -27.88
CA ILE A 194 -19.25 3.40 -27.40
C ILE A 194 -19.80 2.47 -26.32
N LEU A 195 -20.19 3.03 -25.18
CA LEU A 195 -20.86 2.32 -24.07
C LEU A 195 -22.29 2.78 -23.94
N CYS A 196 -23.23 1.86 -23.76
CA CYS A 196 -24.58 2.23 -23.35
C CYS A 196 -24.61 2.66 -21.88
N LYS A 197 -25.50 3.59 -21.50
CA LYS A 197 -25.59 4.06 -20.09
C LYS A 197 -25.93 2.95 -19.10
N LYS A 198 -26.61 1.88 -19.53
CA LYS A 198 -26.86 0.68 -18.71
C LYS A 198 -25.58 -0.05 -18.32
N CYS A 199 -24.65 -0.20 -19.26
CA CYS A 199 -23.35 -0.81 -18.98
C CYS A 199 -22.51 0.11 -18.09
N LEU A 200 -22.54 1.43 -18.33
CA LEU A 200 -21.87 2.41 -17.48
C LEU A 200 -22.35 2.36 -16.02
N LYS A 201 -23.66 2.30 -15.80
CA LYS A 201 -24.23 2.19 -14.45
C LYS A 201 -23.92 0.87 -13.72
N LYS A 202 -23.51 -0.18 -14.44
CA LYS A 202 -23.03 -1.43 -13.82
C LYS A 202 -21.55 -1.39 -13.46
N THR A 203 -20.81 -0.39 -13.95
CA THR A 203 -19.36 -0.24 -13.72
C THR A 203 -19.03 0.82 -12.66
N ILE A 204 -20.03 1.56 -12.18
CA ILE A 204 -20.00 2.49 -11.06
C ILE A 204 -20.68 1.79 -9.88
#